data_AF-A0A529CK33-F1
#
_entry.id   AF-A0A529CK33-F1
#
_cell.length_a   1.000
_cell.length_b   1.000
_cell.length_c   1.000
_cell.angle_alpha   90.00
_cell.angle_beta   90.00
_cell.angle_gamma   90.00
#
_symmetry.space_group_name_H-M   'P 1'
#
loop_
_entity.id
_entity.type
_entity.pdbx_description
1 polymer ?
#
loop_
_entity_poly.entity_id
_entity_poly.type
_entity_poly.pdbx_seq_one_letter_code
_entity_poly.pdbx_strand_id
1 'polypeptide(L)'
;MKTFIVSGAHLIAGLLLVAIVTAAGAAEIPNGDYYIVAKHSYKALTAFEDRHGEIVLGQSARKPKDGPAQLWTITRATGETNGATYQIRSRRYGTYLAGGDEDENGNTSVVLKDEQSAEGQAWRFKPHLNSYGIELDDSGTTLNVRANERADDARIIVYDASLDDNAQWLLYPAGNGDRPATASAAVSEFDNLNKRYRLAPMPAATPEANRLRRTKLMDDQPSGVFVKKGEAVSVTAEGLPPSPDGLMIMIGPINSFYDERPQDDPQLVIAKEGRTDFTAKRDGLIYFRYAESGFSAALPPIDVAIVRGGSSIPLRQGKNKLRRLA
;
A
#
# COMPACT_ATOMS: atom_id res chain seq x y z
N MET A 1 0.55 -63.39 -50.13
CA MET A 1 0.45 -63.67 -48.67
C MET A 1 1.38 -62.67 -47.98
N LYS A 2 0.99 -61.74 -47.12
CA LYS A 2 -0.16 -61.59 -46.22
C LYS A 2 -0.69 -60.16 -46.29
N THR A 3 -2.00 -60.06 -46.28
CA THR A 3 -2.82 -58.89 -45.97
C THR A 3 -2.59 -58.44 -44.52
N PHE A 4 -2.55 -57.14 -44.25
CA PHE A 4 -3.09 -56.58 -43.00
C PHE A 4 -3.72 -55.21 -43.25
N ILE A 5 -4.90 -55.06 -42.65
CA ILE A 5 -5.89 -54.00 -42.80
C ILE A 5 -5.73 -53.00 -41.65
N VAL A 6 -5.78 -51.72 -42.01
CA VAL A 6 -6.34 -50.52 -41.35
C VAL A 6 -6.58 -50.52 -39.83
N SER A 7 -6.05 -49.50 -39.15
CA SER A 7 -6.75 -48.63 -38.19
C SER A 7 -5.78 -47.49 -37.82
N GLY A 8 -6.02 -46.20 -38.04
CA GLY A 8 -7.18 -45.46 -37.55
C GLY A 8 -6.82 -44.77 -36.23
N ALA A 9 -5.95 -43.76 -36.26
CA ALA A 9 -5.68 -42.90 -35.10
C ALA A 9 -5.64 -41.44 -35.55
N HIS A 10 -6.77 -40.76 -35.40
CA HIS A 10 -6.83 -39.30 -35.47
C HIS A 10 -6.09 -38.73 -34.25
N LEU A 11 -4.91 -38.15 -34.50
CA LEU A 11 -4.22 -37.32 -33.52
C LEU A 11 -4.99 -36.00 -33.40
N ILE A 12 -5.90 -35.91 -32.42
CA ILE A 12 -6.46 -34.62 -32.01
C ILE A 12 -5.36 -33.91 -31.23
N ALA A 13 -4.69 -32.96 -31.89
CA ALA A 13 -3.79 -32.02 -31.23
C ALA A 13 -4.64 -31.07 -30.37
N GLY A 14 -4.91 -31.49 -29.12
CA GLY A 14 -5.45 -30.63 -28.09
C GLY A 14 -4.39 -29.60 -27.70
N LEU A 15 -4.45 -28.43 -28.33
CA LEU A 15 -3.65 -27.27 -27.94
C LEU A 15 -4.18 -26.79 -26.57
N LEU A 16 -3.65 -27.38 -25.49
CA LEU A 16 -3.88 -26.91 -24.14
C LEU A 16 -3.16 -25.56 -24.01
N LEU A 17 -3.89 -24.48 -24.26
CA LEU A 17 -3.43 -23.12 -24.00
C LEU A 17 -3.35 -22.96 -22.47
N VAL A 18 -2.24 -23.41 -21.89
CA VAL A 18 -1.88 -23.07 -20.51
C VAL A 18 -1.67 -21.57 -20.51
N ALA A 19 -2.66 -20.83 -20.02
CA ALA A 19 -2.48 -19.44 -19.64
C ALA A 19 -1.42 -19.44 -18.54
N ILE A 20 -0.18 -19.17 -18.93
CA ILE A 20 0.88 -18.81 -17.99
C ILE A 20 0.42 -17.47 -17.42
N VAL A 21 -0.24 -17.52 -16.27
CA VAL A 21 -0.31 -16.38 -15.37
C VAL A 21 1.13 -16.15 -14.96
N THR A 22 1.83 -15.27 -15.66
CA THR A 22 3.04 -14.69 -15.13
C THR A 22 2.59 -13.91 -13.90
N ALA A 23 2.82 -14.50 -12.72
CA ALA A 23 2.89 -13.71 -11.50
C ALA A 23 3.83 -12.56 -11.84
N ALA A 24 3.31 -11.33 -11.83
CA ALA A 24 4.13 -10.15 -11.97
C ALA A 24 5.16 -10.24 -10.84
N GLY A 25 6.39 -10.62 -11.19
CA GLY A 25 7.50 -10.66 -10.25
C GLY A 25 7.55 -9.30 -9.59
N ALA A 26 7.57 -9.28 -8.25
CA ALA A 26 7.73 -8.05 -7.48
C ALA A 26 8.90 -7.28 -8.10
N ALA A 27 8.65 -6.07 -8.59
CA ALA A 27 9.72 -5.24 -9.12
C ALA A 27 10.79 -5.11 -8.03
N GLU A 28 12.04 -5.40 -8.37
CA GLU A 28 13.16 -5.28 -7.42
C GLU A 28 13.18 -3.85 -6.85
N ILE A 29 13.38 -3.73 -5.54
CA ILE A 29 13.55 -2.43 -4.90
C ILE A 29 14.92 -1.87 -5.30
N PRO A 30 14.98 -0.68 -5.93
CA PRO A 30 16.25 -0.08 -6.32
C PRO A 30 17.11 0.24 -5.09
N ASN A 31 18.42 0.11 -5.23
CA ASN A 31 19.35 0.60 -4.20
C ASN A 31 19.19 2.12 -4.04
N GLY A 32 19.16 2.60 -2.80
CA GLY A 32 19.00 4.03 -2.53
C GLY A 32 18.62 4.33 -1.10
N ASP A 33 18.43 5.61 -0.80
CA ASP A 33 17.93 6.09 0.47
C ASP A 33 16.40 6.16 0.43
N TYR A 34 15.74 5.76 1.53
CA TYR A 34 14.30 5.70 1.65
C TYR A 34 13.83 6.20 3.02
N TYR A 35 12.60 6.73 3.04
CA TYR A 35 11.76 6.66 4.23
C TYR A 35 11.00 5.34 4.19
N ILE A 36 11.08 4.58 5.28
CA ILE A 36 10.31 3.35 5.51
C ILE A 36 9.16 3.74 6.44
N VAL A 37 7.91 3.67 5.98
CA VAL A 37 6.77 4.32 6.65
C VAL A 37 5.70 3.29 6.99
N ALA A 38 5.27 3.24 8.25
CA ALA A 38 4.22 2.32 8.70
C ALA A 38 2.87 2.71 8.08
N LYS A 39 2.19 1.76 7.43
CA LYS A 39 0.99 2.03 6.64
C LYS A 39 -0.19 2.50 7.49
N HIS A 40 -0.36 1.98 8.70
CA HIS A 40 -1.49 2.33 9.59
C HIS A 40 -1.43 3.77 10.11
N SER A 41 -0.22 4.30 10.32
CA SER A 41 0.01 5.58 11.01
C SER A 41 0.59 6.67 10.12
N TYR A 42 1.15 6.32 8.95
CA TYR A 42 1.97 7.19 8.11
C TYR A 42 3.12 7.85 8.90
N LYS A 43 3.74 7.09 9.80
CA LYS A 43 4.93 7.50 10.56
C LYS A 43 6.16 6.74 10.09
N ALA A 44 7.31 7.41 10.09
CA ALA A 44 8.55 6.83 9.60
C ALA A 44 9.20 5.94 10.68
N LEU A 45 9.78 4.83 10.24
CA LEU A 45 10.77 4.08 11.00
C LEU A 45 11.90 5.03 11.41
N THR A 46 12.10 5.17 12.72
CA THR A 46 12.97 6.18 13.32
C THR A 46 13.91 5.51 14.31
N ALA A 47 15.21 5.74 14.15
CA ALA A 47 16.25 5.35 15.09
C ALA A 47 16.63 6.52 16.01
N PHE A 48 16.55 6.32 17.32
CA PHE A 48 16.86 7.34 18.32
C PHE A 48 17.48 6.75 19.58
N GLU A 49 18.14 7.59 20.36
CA GLU A 49 18.61 7.24 21.69
C GLU A 49 17.48 7.46 22.70
N ASP A 50 17.26 6.48 23.55
CA ASP A 50 16.36 6.65 24.68
C ASP A 50 17.04 7.42 25.84
N ARG A 51 16.32 7.57 26.96
CA ARG A 51 16.81 8.29 28.15
C ARG A 51 18.06 7.68 28.79
N HIS A 52 18.40 6.45 28.44
CA HIS A 52 19.57 5.72 28.93
C HIS A 52 20.74 5.74 27.93
N GLY A 53 20.56 6.37 26.77
CA GLY A 53 21.57 6.42 25.71
C GLY A 53 21.59 5.17 24.84
N GLU A 54 20.62 4.27 24.99
CA GLU A 54 20.51 3.07 24.17
C GLU A 54 19.82 3.40 22.84
N ILE A 55 20.35 2.84 21.74
CA ILE A 55 19.74 3.02 20.42
C ILE A 55 18.50 2.13 20.31
N VAL A 56 17.38 2.77 20.00
CA VAL A 56 16.08 2.12 19.90
C VAL A 56 15.37 2.49 18.60
N LEU A 57 14.47 1.61 18.19
CA LEU A 57 13.70 1.72 16.96
C LEU A 57 12.23 1.94 17.31
N GLY A 58 11.68 3.02 16.78
CA GLY A 58 10.26 3.36 16.92
C GLY A 58 9.69 3.94 15.62
N GLN A 59 8.40 4.20 15.59
CA GLN A 59 7.80 5.05 14.57
C GLN A 59 7.68 6.49 15.08
N SER A 60 7.94 7.49 14.24
CA SER A 60 7.69 8.88 14.62
C SER A 60 7.18 9.68 13.41
N ALA A 61 6.44 10.75 13.67
CA ALA A 61 6.00 11.70 12.64
C ALA A 61 7.19 12.17 11.77
N ARG A 62 6.93 12.46 10.49
CA ARG A 62 7.96 12.90 9.54
C ARG A 62 8.71 14.11 10.08
N LYS A 63 10.03 14.01 10.16
CA LYS A 63 10.95 15.13 10.27
C LYS A 63 11.52 15.45 8.88
N PRO A 64 11.80 16.72 8.56
CA PRO A 64 12.47 17.08 7.29
C PRO A 64 13.82 16.37 7.11
N LYS A 65 14.41 16.50 5.91
CA LYS A 65 15.63 15.84 5.43
C LYS A 65 16.84 15.81 6.39
N ASP A 66 16.91 16.75 7.34
CA ASP A 66 17.91 16.78 8.40
C ASP A 66 17.58 15.88 9.60
N GLY A 67 16.59 15.00 9.48
CA GLY A 67 16.32 13.91 10.38
C GLY A 67 16.97 12.61 9.91
N PRO A 68 18.32 12.45 9.95
CA PRO A 68 18.98 11.22 9.52
C PRO A 68 18.52 10.00 10.32
N ALA A 69 17.87 10.23 11.47
CA ALA A 69 17.16 9.23 12.26
C ALA A 69 16.07 8.46 11.47
N GLN A 70 15.51 9.05 10.41
CA GLN A 70 14.39 8.51 9.64
C GLN A 70 14.75 8.06 8.22
N LEU A 71 16.03 8.20 7.85
CA LEU A 71 16.53 7.85 6.53
C LEU A 71 17.28 6.52 6.59
N TRP A 72 16.96 5.63 5.65
CA TRP A 72 17.48 4.28 5.59
C TRP A 72 18.02 3.99 4.20
N THR A 73 19.28 3.57 4.11
CA THR A 73 19.86 3.10 2.85
C THR A 73 19.50 1.63 2.66
N ILE A 74 18.72 1.32 1.63
CA ILE A 74 18.39 -0.05 1.22
C ILE A 74 19.36 -0.47 0.13
N THR A 75 20.04 -1.59 0.32
CA THR A 75 20.98 -2.15 -0.66
C THR A 75 20.72 -3.63 -0.84
N ARG A 76 20.57 -4.09 -2.09
CA ARG A 76 20.47 -5.51 -2.41
C ARG A 76 21.74 -6.25 -1.97
N ALA A 77 21.58 -7.34 -1.23
CA ALA A 77 22.68 -8.23 -0.88
C ALA A 77 23.11 -9.04 -2.13
N THR A 78 24.42 -9.15 -2.34
CA THR A 78 25.00 -9.90 -3.47
C THR A 78 25.01 -11.40 -3.16
N GLY A 79 24.49 -12.25 -4.07
CA GLY A 79 24.77 -13.70 -4.03
C GLY A 79 23.59 -14.64 -4.26
N GLU A 80 22.33 -14.19 -4.22
CA GLU A 80 21.17 -15.07 -4.37
C GLU A 80 20.43 -14.86 -5.70
N THR A 81 20.21 -15.97 -6.41
CA THR A 81 19.47 -16.04 -7.68
C THR A 81 17.96 -16.22 -7.50
N ASN A 82 17.49 -16.59 -6.30
CA ASN A 82 16.08 -16.79 -5.99
C ASN A 82 15.65 -15.94 -4.78
N GLY A 83 14.93 -14.85 -5.06
CA GLY A 83 14.44 -13.89 -4.06
C GLY A 83 15.53 -12.88 -3.65
N ALA A 84 15.31 -11.60 -3.91
CA ALA A 84 16.25 -10.56 -3.51
C ALA A 84 16.22 -10.36 -1.98
N THR A 85 17.37 -10.52 -1.34
CA THR A 85 17.63 -10.11 0.04
C THR A 85 18.26 -8.71 0.05
N TYR A 86 18.04 -7.98 1.14
CA TYR A 86 18.42 -6.59 1.28
C TYR A 86 19.05 -6.33 2.65
N GLN A 87 19.97 -5.37 2.67
CA GLN A 87 20.53 -4.74 3.85
C GLN A 87 19.87 -3.38 4.02
N ILE A 88 19.51 -3.04 5.25
CA ILE A 88 18.86 -1.76 5.60
C ILE A 88 19.76 -1.02 6.59
N ARG A 89 20.40 0.07 6.16
CA ARG A 89 21.39 0.80 6.95
C ARG A 89 20.82 2.12 7.46
N SER A 90 20.95 2.38 8.75
CA SER A 90 20.60 3.67 9.36
C SER A 90 21.54 4.77 8.86
N ARG A 91 20.99 5.86 8.31
CA ARG A 91 21.79 7.03 7.92
C ARG A 91 22.34 7.80 9.12
N ARG A 92 21.67 7.75 10.27
CA ARG A 92 22.12 8.41 11.51
C ARG A 92 23.31 7.72 12.14
N TYR A 93 23.22 6.41 12.30
CA TYR A 93 24.19 5.64 13.07
C TYR A 93 25.22 4.92 12.19
N GLY A 94 24.95 4.77 10.89
CA GLY A 94 25.85 4.09 9.97
C GLY A 94 25.84 2.56 10.11
N THR A 95 24.92 2.02 10.91
CA THR A 95 24.77 0.61 11.30
C THR A 95 23.52 -0.01 10.67
N TYR A 96 23.41 -1.34 10.69
CA TYR A 96 22.43 -2.12 9.94
C TYR A 96 21.29 -2.61 10.83
N LEU A 97 20.07 -2.53 10.31
CA LEU A 97 18.86 -3.07 10.93
C LEU A 97 18.99 -4.58 11.08
N ALA A 98 18.76 -5.07 12.30
CA ALA A 98 18.87 -6.49 12.60
C ALA A 98 17.76 -6.97 13.54
N GLY A 99 17.43 -8.26 13.45
CA GLY A 99 16.77 -8.98 14.53
C GLY A 99 17.68 -9.06 15.76
N GLY A 100 17.09 -8.78 16.93
CA GLY A 100 17.70 -8.95 18.24
C GLY A 100 17.17 -10.19 18.95
N ASP A 101 17.08 -10.12 20.28
CA ASP A 101 16.58 -11.23 21.09
C ASP A 101 15.04 -11.26 21.12
N GLU A 102 14.51 -12.48 21.17
CA GLU A 102 13.08 -12.76 21.36
C GLU A 102 12.71 -12.71 22.85
N ASP A 103 11.60 -12.03 23.17
CA ASP A 103 11.03 -12.03 24.51
C ASP A 103 10.11 -13.24 24.76
N GLU A 104 9.66 -13.41 26.01
CA GLU A 104 8.77 -14.52 26.41
C GLU A 104 7.40 -14.53 25.71
N ASN A 105 7.04 -13.44 24.99
CA ASN A 105 5.80 -13.30 24.25
C ASN A 105 6.00 -13.55 22.74
N GLY A 106 7.18 -13.99 22.31
CA GLY A 106 7.52 -14.18 20.91
C GLY A 106 7.81 -12.88 20.15
N ASN A 107 7.96 -11.74 20.84
CA ASN A 107 8.36 -10.50 20.19
C ASN A 107 9.88 -10.50 20.05
N THR A 108 10.37 -10.50 18.81
CA THR A 108 11.78 -10.29 18.55
C THR A 108 12.07 -8.79 18.53
N SER A 109 13.02 -8.36 19.36
CA SER A 109 13.49 -6.97 19.35
C SER A 109 14.15 -6.62 18.02
N VAL A 110 14.11 -5.34 17.66
CA VAL A 110 14.85 -4.83 16.50
C VAL A 110 15.98 -3.97 17.01
N VAL A 111 17.19 -4.22 16.52
CA VAL A 111 18.43 -3.55 16.95
C VAL A 111 19.22 -3.04 15.75
N LEU A 112 20.29 -2.29 16.02
CA LEU A 112 21.28 -1.94 15.01
C LEU A 112 22.61 -2.62 15.31
N LYS A 113 23.26 -3.20 14.29
CA LYS A 113 24.55 -3.89 14.38
C LYS A 113 25.57 -3.30 13.39
N ASP A 114 26.85 -3.29 13.74
CA ASP A 114 27.92 -2.66 12.95
C ASP A 114 28.36 -3.49 11.74
N GLU A 115 28.40 -4.82 11.89
CA GLU A 115 28.95 -5.73 10.88
C GLU A 115 27.92 -6.02 9.78
N GLN A 116 28.21 -5.59 8.56
CA GLN A 116 27.37 -5.85 7.39
C GLN A 116 27.29 -7.36 7.13
N SER A 117 26.05 -7.87 6.96
CA SER A 117 25.76 -9.29 6.71
C SER A 117 25.94 -10.21 7.91
N ALA A 118 25.97 -9.68 9.14
CA ALA A 118 25.84 -10.52 10.32
C ALA A 118 24.46 -11.23 10.34
N GLU A 119 24.37 -12.33 11.08
CA GLU A 119 23.11 -13.06 11.25
C GLU A 119 21.97 -12.14 11.69
N GLY A 120 20.80 -12.31 11.06
CA GLY A 120 19.61 -11.52 11.30
C GLY A 120 19.63 -10.11 10.69
N GLN A 121 20.43 -9.83 9.66
CA GLN A 121 20.43 -8.54 8.94
C GLN A 121 19.94 -8.62 7.49
N ALA A 122 19.62 -9.81 6.98
CA ALA A 122 19.09 -9.94 5.63
C ALA A 122 17.56 -9.82 5.68
N TRP A 123 17.03 -8.93 4.85
CA TRP A 123 15.61 -8.60 4.81
C TRP A 123 15.03 -8.90 3.43
N ARG A 124 13.84 -9.47 3.37
CA ARG A 124 13.07 -9.67 2.14
C ARG A 124 11.85 -8.77 2.14
N PHE A 125 11.62 -8.08 1.05
CA PHE A 125 10.42 -7.28 0.87
C PHE A 125 9.36 -8.11 0.14
N LYS A 126 8.36 -8.58 0.88
CA LYS A 126 7.22 -9.30 0.32
C LYS A 126 6.15 -8.27 -0.08
N PRO A 127 5.84 -8.12 -1.38
CA PRO A 127 4.89 -7.11 -1.82
C PRO A 127 3.48 -7.42 -1.30
N HIS A 128 2.82 -6.39 -0.78
CA HIS A 128 1.42 -6.44 -0.40
C HIS A 128 0.71 -5.18 -0.91
N LEU A 129 -0.03 -5.33 -2.02
CA LEU A 129 -0.64 -4.21 -2.72
C LEU A 129 0.40 -3.09 -3.00
N ASN A 130 0.25 -1.91 -2.39
CA ASN A 130 1.13 -0.74 -2.57
C ASN A 130 2.20 -0.65 -1.47
N SER A 131 2.29 -1.65 -0.61
CA SER A 131 3.15 -1.72 0.55
C SER A 131 3.96 -3.02 0.54
N TYR A 132 4.77 -3.23 1.56
CA TYR A 132 5.60 -4.41 1.73
C TYR A 132 5.51 -4.93 3.16
N GLY A 133 5.45 -6.24 3.32
CA GLY A 133 5.97 -6.89 4.52
C GLY A 133 7.49 -6.91 4.42
N ILE A 134 8.19 -6.48 5.48
CA ILE A 134 9.66 -6.50 5.54
C ILE A 134 10.04 -7.69 6.41
N GLU A 135 10.25 -8.84 5.77
CA GLU A 135 10.52 -10.11 6.40
C GLU A 135 11.99 -10.25 6.77
N LEU A 136 12.25 -10.74 7.97
CA LEU A 136 13.60 -11.10 8.37
C LEU A 136 13.95 -12.46 7.74
N ASP A 137 14.93 -12.45 6.86
CA ASP A 137 15.34 -13.60 6.04
C ASP A 137 14.17 -14.24 5.30
N ASP A 138 13.80 -15.48 5.63
CA ASP A 138 12.59 -16.18 5.16
C ASP A 138 11.93 -16.89 6.34
N SER A 139 11.93 -16.22 7.49
CA SER A 139 11.52 -16.77 8.79
C SER A 139 9.99 -16.88 8.98
N GLY A 140 9.20 -16.24 8.12
CA GLY A 140 7.78 -16.02 8.34
C GLY A 140 7.47 -14.88 9.32
N THR A 141 8.48 -14.12 9.76
CA THR A 141 8.32 -12.98 10.67
C THR A 141 8.72 -11.66 10.01
N THR A 142 7.93 -10.61 10.23
CA THR A 142 8.10 -9.30 9.60
C THR A 142 8.28 -8.18 10.61
N LEU A 143 8.90 -7.09 10.16
CA LEU A 143 8.95 -5.83 10.87
C LEU A 143 7.53 -5.32 11.15
N ASN A 144 7.26 -4.98 12.41
CA ASN A 144 5.93 -4.66 12.92
C ASN A 144 5.99 -3.47 13.87
N VAL A 145 4.96 -2.62 13.85
CA VAL A 145 4.73 -1.68 14.95
C VAL A 145 3.99 -2.42 16.07
N ARG A 146 4.59 -2.45 17.27
CA ARG A 146 4.07 -3.20 18.41
C ARG A 146 2.63 -2.79 18.72
N ALA A 147 1.77 -3.80 18.88
CA ALA A 147 0.37 -3.64 19.29
C ALA A 147 -0.45 -2.63 18.46
N ASN A 148 -0.09 -2.39 17.19
CA ASN A 148 -0.73 -1.38 16.33
C ASN A 148 -0.78 0.03 16.97
N GLU A 149 0.19 0.31 17.85
CA GLU A 149 0.27 1.59 18.53
C GLU A 149 0.44 2.72 17.51
N ARG A 150 -0.11 3.90 17.82
CA ARG A 150 -0.05 5.09 16.94
C ARG A 150 0.75 6.24 17.53
N ALA A 151 1.23 6.10 18.77
CA ALA A 151 2.06 7.10 19.41
C ALA A 151 3.39 7.27 18.65
N ASP A 152 3.99 8.45 18.76
CA ASP A 152 5.41 8.58 18.41
C ASP A 152 6.22 7.72 19.38
N ASP A 153 7.33 7.21 18.88
CA ASP A 153 8.30 6.36 19.58
C ASP A 153 7.73 4.99 20.00
N ALA A 154 6.53 4.65 19.51
CA ALA A 154 5.97 3.30 19.61
C ALA A 154 6.95 2.29 19.00
N ARG A 155 7.22 1.21 19.75
CA ARG A 155 8.33 0.29 19.50
C ARG A 155 8.13 -0.52 18.23
N ILE A 156 9.24 -0.74 17.53
CA ILE A 156 9.31 -1.66 16.39
C ILE A 156 9.82 -3.01 16.87
N ILE A 157 9.18 -4.08 16.41
CA ILE A 157 9.50 -5.47 16.71
C ILE A 157 9.53 -6.28 15.40
N VAL A 158 10.07 -7.49 15.46
CA VAL A 158 9.82 -8.54 14.48
C VAL A 158 8.81 -9.52 15.10
N TYR A 159 7.78 -9.84 14.35
CA TYR A 159 6.68 -10.72 14.77
C TYR A 159 6.09 -11.44 13.57
N ASP A 160 5.20 -12.41 13.78
CA ASP A 160 4.54 -13.17 12.72
C ASP A 160 4.02 -12.26 11.59
N ALA A 161 4.30 -12.68 10.35
CA ALA A 161 3.83 -11.98 9.16
C ALA A 161 2.30 -11.91 9.16
N SER A 162 1.76 -10.70 9.02
CA SER A 162 0.32 -10.50 8.93
C SER A 162 -0.05 -9.56 7.79
N LEU A 163 -1.33 -9.58 7.43
CA LEU A 163 -1.91 -8.62 6.49
C LEU A 163 -2.48 -7.39 7.20
N ASP A 164 -2.17 -7.21 8.49
CA ASP A 164 -2.57 -6.03 9.24
C ASP A 164 -1.73 -4.83 8.83
N ASP A 165 -2.31 -3.63 8.89
CA ASP A 165 -1.63 -2.43 8.42
C ASP A 165 -0.39 -2.05 9.27
N ASN A 166 -0.26 -2.55 10.50
CA ASN A 166 0.92 -2.33 11.36
C ASN A 166 2.11 -3.25 11.03
N ALA A 167 1.89 -4.29 10.20
CA ALA A 167 2.93 -5.16 9.63
C ALA A 167 3.37 -4.71 8.22
N GLN A 168 2.73 -3.67 7.68
CA GLN A 168 2.92 -3.20 6.32
C GLN A 168 3.66 -1.85 6.27
N TRP A 169 4.59 -1.77 5.33
CA TRP A 169 5.47 -0.62 5.18
C TRP A 169 5.44 -0.06 3.75
N LEU A 170 5.35 1.26 3.65
CA LEU A 170 5.44 2.03 2.42
C LEU A 170 6.88 2.53 2.25
N LEU A 171 7.42 2.43 1.03
CA LEU A 171 8.79 2.83 0.72
C LEU A 171 8.81 4.09 -0.14
N TYR A 172 9.29 5.20 0.42
CA TYR A 172 9.40 6.47 -0.29
C TYR A 172 10.87 6.79 -0.57
N PRO A 173 11.32 6.84 -1.83
CA PRO A 173 12.68 7.24 -2.17
C PRO A 173 13.01 8.63 -1.62
N ALA A 174 14.11 8.74 -0.88
CA ALA A 174 14.63 10.02 -0.40
C ALA A 174 15.25 10.78 -1.57
N GLY A 175 14.80 12.02 -1.80
CA GLY A 175 15.28 12.88 -2.89
C GLY A 175 14.19 13.36 -3.87
N ASN A 176 12.99 12.78 -3.83
CA ASN A 176 11.90 13.11 -4.76
C ASN A 176 10.89 14.16 -4.28
N GLY A 177 11.11 14.89 -3.18
CA GLY A 177 10.11 15.85 -2.69
C GLY A 177 10.50 16.60 -1.43
N ASP A 178 11.32 17.63 -1.59
CA ASP A 178 11.78 18.53 -0.52
C ASP A 178 10.76 19.63 -0.14
N ARG A 179 9.48 19.44 -0.46
CA ARG A 179 8.40 20.26 0.08
C ARG A 179 7.33 19.36 0.67
N PRO A 180 6.89 19.58 1.92
CA PRO A 180 5.58 19.08 2.31
C PRO A 180 4.60 19.57 1.24
N ALA A 181 3.80 18.66 0.69
CA ALA A 181 2.80 19.02 -0.28
C ALA A 181 1.98 20.16 0.32
N THR A 182 2.08 21.35 -0.27
CA THR A 182 1.13 22.40 0.03
C THR A 182 -0.20 21.87 -0.45
N ALA A 183 -1.12 21.64 0.48
CA ALA A 183 -2.46 21.18 0.20
C ALA A 183 -2.97 21.86 -1.08
N SER A 184 -3.15 21.06 -2.12
CA SER A 184 -3.66 21.55 -3.39
C SER A 184 -5.01 22.20 -3.11
N ALA A 185 -5.19 23.47 -3.48
CA ALA A 185 -6.50 24.11 -3.47
C ALA A 185 -7.43 23.52 -4.55
N ALA A 186 -6.96 22.55 -5.33
CA ALA A 186 -7.78 21.85 -6.30
C ALA A 186 -8.88 21.08 -5.59
N VAL A 187 -10.10 21.23 -6.11
CA VAL A 187 -11.28 20.50 -5.65
C VAL A 187 -11.53 19.38 -6.64
N SER A 188 -11.88 18.20 -6.15
CA SER A 188 -12.26 17.09 -7.02
C SER A 188 -13.58 17.38 -7.74
N GLU A 189 -13.65 17.00 -9.01
CA GLU A 189 -14.83 17.11 -9.85
C GLU A 189 -15.38 15.73 -10.18
N PHE A 190 -16.71 15.58 -10.10
CA PHE A 190 -17.39 14.29 -10.23
C PHE A 190 -18.48 14.36 -11.30
N ASP A 191 -18.28 13.61 -12.38
CA ASP A 191 -19.31 13.34 -13.39
C ASP A 191 -19.67 11.85 -13.35
N ASN A 192 -20.49 11.49 -12.37
CA ASN A 192 -20.93 10.11 -12.16
C ASN A 192 -21.75 9.60 -13.35
N LEU A 193 -22.39 10.47 -14.13
CA LEU A 193 -23.21 10.09 -15.28
C LEU A 193 -22.33 9.57 -16.41
N ASN A 194 -21.28 10.32 -16.74
CA ASN A 194 -20.30 9.91 -17.75
C ASN A 194 -19.15 9.08 -17.18
N LYS A 195 -19.17 8.82 -15.87
CA LYS A 195 -18.16 8.07 -15.10
C LYS A 195 -16.75 8.64 -15.24
N ARG A 196 -16.66 9.97 -15.23
CA ARG A 196 -15.43 10.75 -15.36
C ARG A 196 -15.21 11.57 -14.10
N TYR A 197 -13.98 11.64 -13.65
CA TYR A 197 -13.61 12.29 -12.41
C TYR A 197 -12.29 13.03 -12.60
N ARG A 198 -12.19 14.20 -12.01
CA ARG A 198 -10.91 14.88 -11.80
C ARG A 198 -10.62 14.84 -10.32
N LEU A 199 -9.67 14.01 -9.90
CA LEU A 199 -9.40 13.80 -8.48
C LEU A 199 -8.24 14.68 -8.04
N ALA A 200 -8.50 15.55 -7.07
CA ALA A 200 -7.44 16.21 -6.31
C ALA A 200 -6.93 15.25 -5.21
N PRO A 201 -5.63 15.27 -4.91
CA PRO A 201 -5.10 14.52 -3.78
C PRO A 201 -5.63 15.09 -2.47
N MET A 202 -6.03 14.22 -1.55
CA MET A 202 -6.44 14.61 -0.20
C MET A 202 -5.33 14.31 0.81
N PRO A 203 -5.17 15.09 1.89
CA PRO A 203 -4.30 14.69 2.99
C PRO A 203 -4.72 13.33 3.54
N ALA A 204 -3.77 12.42 3.76
CA ALA A 204 -4.07 11.12 4.38
C ALA A 204 -4.76 11.32 5.74
N ALA A 205 -5.81 10.52 5.99
CA ALA A 205 -6.72 10.76 7.11
C ALA A 205 -6.06 10.66 8.49
N THR A 206 -5.09 9.74 8.67
CA THR A 206 -4.42 9.54 9.95
C THR A 206 -3.49 10.71 10.32
N PRO A 207 -2.58 11.17 9.43
CA PRO A 207 -1.84 12.42 9.64
C PRO A 207 -2.74 13.62 9.91
N GLU A 208 -3.84 13.77 9.16
CA GLU A 208 -4.73 14.92 9.27
C GLU A 208 -5.52 14.93 10.59
N ALA A 209 -5.99 13.77 11.04
CA ALA A 209 -6.63 13.61 12.34
C ALA A 209 -5.71 14.02 13.49
N ASN A 210 -4.44 13.62 13.43
CA ASN A 210 -3.42 14.02 14.40
C ASN A 210 -3.17 15.53 14.36
N ARG A 211 -3.04 16.11 13.16
CA ARG A 211 -2.81 17.56 12.97
C ARG A 211 -3.96 18.39 13.54
N LEU A 212 -5.20 17.97 13.29
CA LEU A 212 -6.40 18.69 13.70
C LEU A 212 -6.88 18.34 15.11
N ARG A 213 -6.31 17.31 15.76
CA ARG A 213 -6.81 16.73 17.02
C ARG A 213 -8.30 16.39 16.94
N ARG A 214 -8.72 15.83 15.80
CA ARG A 214 -10.12 15.50 15.48
C ARG A 214 -10.25 14.04 15.10
N THR A 215 -11.49 13.55 15.08
CA THR A 215 -11.83 12.21 14.57
C THR A 215 -11.34 12.03 13.13
N LYS A 216 -10.87 10.83 12.81
CA LYS A 216 -10.48 10.43 11.45
C LYS A 216 -11.61 10.73 10.48
N LEU A 217 -11.35 11.60 9.50
CA LEU A 217 -12.23 11.83 8.36
C LEU A 217 -12.00 10.75 7.30
N MET A 218 -12.94 10.60 6.36
CA MET A 218 -12.73 9.69 5.24
C MET A 218 -11.84 10.36 4.19
N ASP A 219 -10.83 9.64 3.71
CA ASP A 219 -9.98 10.00 2.58
C ASP A 219 -10.40 9.30 1.28
N ASP A 220 -11.67 8.89 1.24
CA ASP A 220 -12.28 8.14 0.15
C ASP A 220 -13.32 8.97 -0.59
N GLN A 221 -13.22 9.00 -1.92
CA GLN A 221 -14.07 9.78 -2.81
C GLN A 221 -15.06 8.85 -3.53
N PRO A 222 -16.39 8.99 -3.34
CA PRO A 222 -17.36 8.09 -3.96
C PRO A 222 -17.50 8.36 -5.46
N SER A 223 -17.45 7.30 -6.27
CA SER A 223 -17.70 7.40 -7.72
C SER A 223 -19.19 7.50 -8.07
N GLY A 224 -20.07 7.05 -7.16
CA GLY A 224 -21.49 6.84 -7.47
C GLY A 224 -21.75 5.74 -8.49
N VAL A 225 -20.77 4.88 -8.81
CA VAL A 225 -20.90 3.74 -9.72
C VAL A 225 -20.95 2.45 -8.91
N PHE A 226 -21.98 1.64 -9.17
CA PHE A 226 -22.17 0.33 -8.56
C PHE A 226 -21.73 -0.78 -9.51
N VAL A 227 -21.03 -1.79 -9.00
CA VAL A 227 -20.66 -3.00 -9.75
C VAL A 227 -21.21 -4.24 -9.08
N LYS A 228 -21.46 -5.28 -9.88
CA LYS A 228 -21.84 -6.61 -9.39
C LYS A 228 -20.63 -7.53 -9.33
N LYS A 229 -20.65 -8.48 -8.40
CA LYS A 229 -19.68 -9.58 -8.33
C LYS A 229 -19.63 -10.32 -9.67
N GLY A 230 -18.41 -10.57 -10.14
CA GLY A 230 -18.12 -11.19 -11.43
C GLY A 230 -18.05 -10.21 -12.60
N GLU A 231 -18.39 -8.94 -12.40
CA GLU A 231 -18.34 -7.93 -13.45
C GLU A 231 -16.90 -7.51 -13.78
N ALA A 232 -16.57 -7.47 -15.07
CA ALA A 232 -15.29 -6.96 -15.55
C ALA A 232 -15.32 -5.43 -15.63
N VAL A 233 -14.40 -4.78 -14.94
CA VAL A 233 -14.29 -3.32 -14.80
C VAL A 233 -12.96 -2.87 -15.39
N SER A 234 -13.00 -1.74 -16.10
CA SER A 234 -11.80 -1.08 -16.63
C SER A 234 -11.80 0.36 -16.19
N VAL A 235 -10.73 0.79 -15.54
CA VAL A 235 -10.53 2.17 -15.09
C VAL A 235 -9.28 2.72 -15.76
N THR A 236 -9.36 3.93 -16.31
CA THR A 236 -8.20 4.68 -16.80
C THR A 236 -7.86 5.78 -15.80
N ALA A 237 -6.58 5.95 -15.50
CA ALA A 237 -6.04 7.08 -14.76
C ALA A 237 -4.98 7.77 -15.63
N GLU A 238 -5.05 9.09 -15.73
CA GLU A 238 -4.13 9.92 -16.50
C GLU A 238 -3.47 10.95 -15.57
N GLY A 239 -2.14 11.07 -15.67
CA GLY A 239 -1.34 11.95 -14.84
C GLY A 239 -0.97 11.38 -13.46
N LEU A 240 -1.18 10.08 -13.23
CA LEU A 240 -0.84 9.38 -11.99
C LEU A 240 0.68 9.16 -11.88
N PRO A 241 1.38 9.82 -10.94
CA PRO A 241 2.82 9.64 -10.79
C PRO A 241 3.16 8.26 -10.19
N PRO A 242 4.36 7.73 -10.46
CA PRO A 242 4.87 6.54 -9.79
C PRO A 242 5.18 6.86 -8.31
N SER A 243 4.22 6.60 -7.42
CA SER A 243 4.35 6.84 -5.98
C SER A 243 3.62 5.77 -5.16
N PRO A 244 4.09 5.44 -3.95
CA PRO A 244 3.32 4.64 -2.99
C PRO A 244 1.96 5.28 -2.63
N ASP A 245 1.85 6.61 -2.74
CA ASP A 245 0.64 7.43 -2.52
C ASP A 245 -0.34 7.39 -3.72
N GLY A 246 -0.28 6.33 -4.54
CA GLY A 246 -1.04 6.20 -5.77
C GLY A 246 -2.56 6.12 -5.59
N LEU A 247 -3.26 5.96 -6.70
CA LEU A 247 -4.72 5.81 -6.71
C LEU A 247 -5.11 4.38 -6.31
N MET A 248 -5.85 4.25 -5.22
CA MET A 248 -6.48 3.01 -4.80
C MET A 248 -7.97 3.04 -5.14
N ILE A 249 -8.43 2.02 -5.85
CA ILE A 249 -9.82 1.77 -6.19
C ILE A 249 -10.36 0.74 -5.20
N MET A 250 -11.50 1.04 -4.59
CA MET A 250 -12.12 0.16 -3.60
C MET A 250 -13.54 -0.19 -4.01
N ILE A 251 -13.98 -1.41 -3.72
CA ILE A 251 -15.33 -1.87 -4.03
C ILE A 251 -15.97 -2.45 -2.78
N GLY A 252 -17.15 -1.94 -2.43
CA GLY A 252 -17.91 -2.39 -1.27
C GLY A 252 -17.92 -1.36 -0.14
N PRO A 253 -18.55 -1.69 1.00
CA PRO A 253 -18.65 -0.78 2.12
C PRO A 253 -17.26 -0.47 2.70
N ILE A 254 -17.05 0.79 3.04
CA ILE A 254 -15.82 1.30 3.69
C ILE A 254 -16.05 1.58 5.18
N ASN A 255 -17.26 1.38 5.71
CA ASN A 255 -17.58 1.57 7.12
C ASN A 255 -18.52 0.49 7.65
N SER A 256 -18.17 -0.11 8.79
CA SER A 256 -19.11 -0.33 9.87
C SER A 256 -18.91 0.76 10.92
N PHE A 257 -20.01 1.42 11.32
CA PHE A 257 -20.00 2.39 12.42
C PHE A 257 -19.86 1.73 13.80
N TYR A 258 -19.79 0.39 13.86
CA TYR A 258 -19.71 -0.44 15.05
C TYR A 258 -18.92 -1.71 14.69
N ASP A 259 -17.91 -2.05 15.51
CA ASP A 259 -17.09 -3.26 15.51
C ASP A 259 -16.81 -3.92 14.15
N GLU A 260 -15.53 -3.97 13.76
CA GLU A 260 -15.01 -4.63 12.55
C GLU A 260 -15.71 -5.97 12.29
N ARG A 261 -16.56 -6.04 11.26
CA ARG A 261 -17.17 -7.27 10.77
C ARG A 261 -16.44 -7.72 9.50
N PRO A 262 -16.36 -9.03 9.21
CA PRO A 262 -15.78 -9.54 7.96
C PRO A 262 -16.47 -9.04 6.67
N GLN A 263 -17.65 -8.41 6.78
CA GLN A 263 -18.34 -7.75 5.67
C GLN A 263 -17.75 -6.38 5.30
N ASP A 264 -16.82 -5.86 6.09
CA ASP A 264 -16.20 -4.53 5.99
C ASP A 264 -14.84 -4.50 5.28
N ASP A 265 -14.41 -5.62 4.69
CA ASP A 265 -13.16 -5.68 3.92
C ASP A 265 -13.40 -5.33 2.43
N PRO A 266 -13.28 -4.07 1.99
CA PRO A 266 -13.49 -3.73 0.59
C PRO A 266 -12.50 -4.46 -0.31
N GLN A 267 -12.90 -4.80 -1.53
CA GLN A 267 -11.90 -5.22 -2.52
C GLN A 267 -11.02 -4.02 -2.85
N LEU A 268 -9.72 -4.15 -2.63
CA LEU A 268 -8.72 -3.15 -2.98
C LEU A 268 -8.08 -3.46 -4.34
N VAL A 269 -7.92 -2.43 -5.18
CA VAL A 269 -7.22 -2.49 -6.46
C VAL A 269 -6.33 -1.26 -6.58
N ILE A 270 -5.07 -1.44 -6.90
CA ILE A 270 -4.16 -0.32 -7.18
C ILE A 270 -4.30 0.05 -8.65
N ALA A 271 -4.62 1.30 -8.91
CA ALA A 271 -4.57 1.83 -10.26
C ALA A 271 -3.13 2.16 -10.64
N LYS A 272 -2.83 1.95 -11.92
CA LYS A 272 -1.60 2.41 -12.57
C LYS A 272 -1.95 3.49 -13.60
N GLU A 273 -0.93 4.27 -13.98
CA GLU A 273 -1.06 5.18 -15.11
C GLU A 273 -1.54 4.44 -16.36
N GLY A 274 -2.48 5.05 -17.07
CA GLY A 274 -3.22 4.43 -18.16
C GLY A 274 -4.30 3.48 -17.63
N ARG A 275 -4.40 2.28 -18.20
CA ARG A 275 -5.54 1.37 -18.00
C ARG A 275 -5.27 0.30 -16.93
N THR A 276 -6.21 0.18 -16.00
CA THR A 276 -6.29 -0.86 -14.96
C THR A 276 -7.55 -1.69 -15.18
N ASP A 277 -7.38 -2.98 -15.45
CA ASP A 277 -8.49 -3.94 -15.62
C ASP A 277 -8.57 -4.87 -14.41
N PHE A 278 -9.78 -5.11 -13.91
CA PHE A 278 -10.03 -6.06 -12.81
C PHE A 278 -11.44 -6.64 -12.88
N THR A 279 -11.66 -7.73 -12.13
CA THR A 279 -12.99 -8.30 -11.92
C THR A 279 -13.47 -7.99 -10.51
N ALA A 280 -14.70 -7.53 -10.37
CA ALA A 280 -15.32 -7.29 -9.07
C ALA A 280 -15.54 -8.63 -8.36
N LYS A 281 -14.95 -8.80 -7.18
CA LYS A 281 -15.06 -9.97 -6.30
C LYS A 281 -16.31 -9.89 -5.41
N ARG A 282 -16.95 -8.72 -5.35
CA ARG A 282 -18.14 -8.42 -4.55
C ARG A 282 -19.00 -7.36 -5.20
N ASP A 283 -20.25 -7.31 -4.77
CA ASP A 283 -21.17 -6.22 -5.07
C ASP A 283 -20.77 -4.98 -4.27
N GLY A 284 -20.86 -3.79 -4.87
CA GLY A 284 -20.57 -2.57 -4.14
C GLY A 284 -20.43 -1.32 -4.98
N LEU A 285 -20.43 -0.19 -4.29
CA LEU A 285 -20.01 1.09 -4.85
C LEU A 285 -18.49 1.11 -5.04
N ILE A 286 -18.04 1.73 -6.13
CA ILE A 286 -16.64 2.06 -6.33
C ILE A 286 -16.30 3.35 -5.58
N TYR A 287 -15.18 3.34 -4.85
CA TYR A 287 -14.59 4.49 -4.20
C TYR A 287 -13.15 4.67 -4.68
N PHE A 288 -12.68 5.92 -4.67
CA PHE A 288 -11.30 6.28 -5.00
C PHE A 288 -10.61 6.87 -3.78
N ARG A 289 -9.48 6.29 -3.39
CA ARG A 289 -8.54 6.91 -2.44
C ARG A 289 -7.36 7.42 -3.23
N TYR A 290 -7.19 8.72 -3.25
CA TYR A 290 -6.03 9.39 -3.80
C TYR A 290 -5.52 10.36 -2.75
N ALA A 291 -4.56 9.90 -1.95
CA ALA A 291 -4.19 10.54 -0.71
C ALA A 291 -2.68 10.78 -0.61
N GLU A 292 -2.29 11.96 -0.15
CA GLU A 292 -0.90 12.34 0.11
C GLU A 292 -0.50 11.93 1.53
N SER A 293 0.48 11.04 1.66
CA SER A 293 1.09 10.68 2.95
C SER A 293 1.91 11.81 3.56
N GLY A 294 2.32 12.77 2.72
CA GLY A 294 3.31 13.77 3.08
C GLY A 294 4.75 13.25 3.05
N PHE A 295 5.05 12.10 2.43
CA PHE A 295 6.43 11.64 2.15
C PHE A 295 6.83 11.73 0.67
N SER A 296 5.85 11.75 -0.24
CA SER A 296 6.07 11.96 -1.68
C SER A 296 6.24 13.44 -2.03
N ALA A 297 6.67 13.71 -3.28
CA ALA A 297 6.37 14.99 -3.91
C ALA A 297 4.85 15.26 -3.90
N ALA A 298 4.49 16.54 -3.93
CA ALA A 298 3.11 16.96 -4.10
C ALA A 298 2.50 16.26 -5.32
N LEU A 299 1.35 15.63 -5.12
CA LEU A 299 0.65 14.91 -6.14
C LEU A 299 -0.14 15.92 -7.01
N PRO A 300 -0.14 15.77 -8.35
CA PRO A 300 -0.99 16.58 -9.20
C PRO A 300 -2.44 16.06 -9.13
N PRO A 301 -3.45 16.89 -9.46
CA PRO A 301 -4.76 16.36 -9.80
C PRO A 301 -4.67 15.40 -10.99
N ILE A 302 -5.44 14.32 -10.94
CA ILE A 302 -5.46 13.27 -11.97
C ILE A 302 -6.84 13.15 -12.61
N ASP A 303 -6.88 12.69 -13.85
CA ASP A 303 -8.13 12.40 -14.54
C ASP A 303 -8.40 10.89 -14.51
N VAL A 304 -9.59 10.51 -14.05
CA VAL A 304 -10.00 9.10 -13.87
C VAL A 304 -11.29 8.85 -14.63
N ALA A 305 -11.38 7.73 -15.34
CA ALA A 305 -12.61 7.30 -15.99
C ALA A 305 -12.86 5.80 -15.83
N ILE A 306 -14.11 5.43 -15.52
CA ILE A 306 -14.53 4.02 -15.55
C ILE A 306 -15.06 3.75 -16.97
N VAL A 307 -14.18 3.23 -17.83
CA VAL A 307 -14.44 3.03 -19.26
C VAL A 307 -15.21 1.75 -19.57
N ARG A 308 -15.25 0.81 -18.62
CA ARG A 308 -16.03 -0.44 -18.73
C ARG A 308 -16.57 -0.86 -17.37
N GLY A 309 -17.79 -1.38 -17.37
CA GLY A 309 -18.44 -1.92 -16.18
C GLY A 309 -19.11 -0.85 -15.33
N GLY A 310 -19.90 -1.33 -14.39
CA GLY A 310 -20.66 -0.58 -13.42
C GLY A 310 -21.86 0.16 -13.99
N SER A 311 -22.80 0.47 -13.11
CA SER A 311 -23.98 1.29 -13.39
C SER A 311 -23.95 2.50 -12.48
N SER A 312 -24.10 3.69 -13.06
CA SER A 312 -24.19 4.93 -12.29
C SER A 312 -25.47 4.91 -11.46
N ILE A 313 -25.34 5.05 -10.15
CA ILE A 313 -26.48 5.24 -9.27
C ILE A 313 -26.83 6.73 -9.30
N PRO A 314 -28.07 7.11 -9.61
CA PRO A 314 -28.49 8.49 -9.48
C PRO A 314 -28.45 8.89 -7.99
N LEU A 315 -27.44 9.67 -7.60
CA LEU A 315 -27.53 10.47 -6.39
C LEU A 315 -28.65 11.49 -6.63
N ARG A 316 -29.84 11.24 -6.09
CA ARG A 316 -30.96 12.18 -6.25
C ARG A 316 -30.52 13.55 -5.73
N GLN A 317 -30.43 14.54 -6.61
CA GLN A 317 -30.53 15.93 -6.18
C GLN A 317 -31.87 16.11 -5.48
N GLY A 318 -31.84 16.35 -4.17
CA GLY A 318 -33.02 16.65 -3.39
C GLY A 318 -33.65 17.96 -3.88
N LYS A 319 -34.58 17.89 -4.83
CA LYS A 319 -35.52 18.98 -5.05
C LYS A 319 -36.48 19.00 -3.87
N ASN A 320 -36.19 19.86 -2.89
CA ASN A 320 -37.12 20.26 -1.84
C ASN A 320 -38.39 20.83 -2.49
N LYS A 321 -39.40 19.98 -2.73
CA LYS A 321 -40.77 20.44 -2.88
C LYS A 321 -41.35 20.57 -1.47
N LEU A 322 -41.14 21.74 -0.87
CA LEU A 322 -42.00 22.23 0.20
C LEU A 322 -43.41 22.36 -0.37
N ARG A 323 -44.26 21.35 -0.13
CA ARG A 323 -45.71 21.51 -0.22
C ARG A 323 -46.12 22.40 0.96
N ARG A 324 -46.43 23.67 0.68
CA ARG A 324 -47.31 24.45 1.56
C ARG A 324 -48.65 23.72 1.61
N LEU A 325 -49.02 23.22 2.78
CA LEU A 325 -50.41 22.95 3.10
C LEU A 325 -51.02 24.29 3.50
N ALA A 326 -52.14 24.60 2.83
CA ALA A 326 -53.04 25.68 3.19
C ALA A 326 -53.77 25.37 4.51
#